data_AF-A0A218P176-F1
#
_entry.id   AF-A0A218P176-F1
#
_cell.length_a   1.000
_cell.length_b   1.000
_cell.length_c   1.000
_cell.angle_alpha   90.00
_cell.angle_beta   90.00
_cell.angle_gamma   90.00
#
_symmetry.space_group_name_H-M   'P 1'
#
loop_
_entity.id
_entity.type
_entity.pdbx_description
1 polymer ?
#
loop_
_entity_poly.entity_id
_entity_poly.type
_entity_poly.pdbx_seq_one_letter_code
_entity_poly.pdbx_strand_id
1 'polypeptide(L)' 'MKTIAVDEDTWKAIKKLKRKLDVNSYDTVIKILLKKWHSSELEEKLDEMGLDEEESETAQELLNMLKG' A
#
# COMPACT_ATOMS: atom_id res chain seq x y z
N MET A 1 2.69 -22.22 -7.90
CA MET A 1 3.20 -20.91 -8.33
C MET A 1 2.42 -20.44 -9.56
N LYS A 2 2.10 -19.16 -9.64
CA LYS A 2 1.61 -18.50 -10.85
C LYS A 2 2.72 -17.54 -11.32
N THR A 3 2.86 -17.36 -12.62
CA THR A 3 3.93 -16.53 -13.21
C THR A 3 3.33 -15.24 -13.75
N ILE A 4 4.02 -14.13 -13.54
CA ILE A 4 3.70 -12.83 -14.13
C ILE A 4 4.84 -12.48 -15.08
N ALA A 5 4.51 -12.18 -16.33
CA ALA A 5 5.46 -11.63 -17.29
C ALA A 5 5.49 -10.11 -17.14
N VAL A 6 6.69 -9.53 -17.11
CA VAL A 6 6.92 -8.09 -17.07
C VAL A 6 8.01 -7.73 -18.06
N ASP A 7 8.01 -6.49 -18.54
CA ASP A 7 9.10 -5.98 -19.35
C ASP A 7 10.39 -5.78 -18.53
N GLU A 8 11.51 -5.53 -19.24
CA GLU A 8 12.82 -5.40 -18.61
C GLU A 8 12.96 -4.16 -17.71
N ASP A 9 12.24 -3.08 -18.01
CA ASP A 9 12.32 -1.85 -17.22
C ASP A 9 11.54 -1.99 -15.91
N THR A 10 10.36 -2.59 -15.96
CA THR A 10 9.60 -3.04 -14.80
C THR A 10 10.44 -4.00 -13.94
N TRP A 11 11.14 -4.95 -14.58
CA TRP A 11 12.02 -5.88 -13.87
C TRP A 11 13.17 -5.18 -13.14
N LYS A 12 13.82 -4.19 -13.76
CA LYS A 12 14.85 -3.36 -13.12
C LYS A 12 14.30 -2.57 -11.94
N ALA A 13 13.11 -1.99 -12.09
CA ALA A 13 12.45 -1.24 -11.03
C ALA A 13 12.17 -2.13 -9.80
N ILE A 14 11.61 -3.32 -10.02
CA ILE A 14 11.33 -4.31 -8.97
C ILE A 14 12.61 -4.77 -8.28
N LYS A 15 13.69 -5.06 -9.03
CA LYS A 15 15.01 -5.41 -8.46
C LYS A 15 15.56 -4.28 -7.57
N LYS A 16 15.48 -3.04 -8.02
CA LYS A 16 15.92 -1.87 -7.25
C LYS A 16 15.10 -1.71 -5.98
N LEU A 17 13.79 -1.89 -6.07
CA LEU A 17 12.88 -1.81 -4.92
C LEU A 17 13.15 -2.92 -3.90
N LYS A 18 13.37 -4.17 -4.35
CA LYS A 18 13.76 -5.29 -3.49
C LYS A 18 15.00 -4.96 -2.65
N ARG A 19 16.03 -4.38 -3.28
CA ARG A 19 17.26 -3.96 -2.60
C ARG A 19 17.01 -2.83 -1.60
N LYS A 20 16.21 -1.83 -1.97
CA LYS A 20 15.88 -0.71 -1.08
C LYS A 20 15.09 -1.13 0.16
N LEU A 21 14.21 -2.13 0.01
CA LEU A 21 13.40 -2.67 1.09
C LEU A 21 14.13 -3.74 1.93
N ASP A 22 15.33 -4.16 1.49
CA ASP A 22 16.13 -5.23 2.10
C ASP A 22 15.34 -6.54 2.32
N VAL A 23 14.55 -6.93 1.31
CA VAL A 23 13.73 -8.15 1.38
C VAL A 23 14.27 -9.27 0.49
N ASN A 24 14.07 -10.51 0.94
CA ASN A 24 14.63 -11.69 0.28
C ASN A 24 13.78 -12.22 -0.90
N SER A 25 12.50 -11.88 -0.99
CA SER A 25 11.59 -12.38 -2.02
C SER A 25 10.90 -11.27 -2.81
N TYR A 26 10.72 -11.48 -4.12
CA TYR A 26 9.92 -10.60 -4.97
C TYR A 26 8.43 -10.64 -4.58
N ASP A 27 7.92 -11.78 -4.10
CA ASP A 27 6.55 -11.86 -3.57
C ASP A 27 6.34 -10.89 -2.40
N THR A 28 7.36 -10.72 -1.55
CA THR A 28 7.32 -9.75 -0.45
C THR A 28 7.27 -8.32 -0.98
N VAL A 29 8.03 -8.03 -2.03
CA VAL A 29 7.99 -6.71 -2.70
C VAL A 29 6.60 -6.43 -3.24
N ILE A 30 6.00 -7.38 -3.96
CA ILE A 30 4.64 -7.23 -4.50
C ILE A 30 3.60 -7.06 -3.39
N LYS A 31 3.68 -7.84 -2.30
CA LYS A 31 2.78 -7.69 -1.14
C LYS A 31 2.90 -6.31 -0.48
N ILE A 32 4.12 -5.77 -0.37
CA ILE A 32 4.34 -4.42 0.17
C ILE A 32 3.74 -3.37 -0.77
N LEU A 33 3.93 -3.51 -2.08
CA LEU A 33 3.34 -2.59 -3.06
C LEU A 33 1.82 -2.60 -3.00
N LEU A 34 1.19 -3.78 -2.94
CA LEU A 34 -0.26 -3.91 -2.80
C LEU A 34 -0.78 -3.26 -1.52
N LYS A 35 -0.10 -3.46 -0.39
CA LYS A 35 -0.46 -2.81 0.88
C LYS A 35 -0.36 -1.29 0.76
N LYS A 36 0.73 -0.77 0.19
CA LYS A 36 0.92 0.67 0.01
C LYS A 36 -0.13 1.29 -0.91
N TRP A 37 -0.49 0.60 -1.99
CA TRP A 37 -1.54 1.04 -2.90
C TRP A 37 -2.89 1.14 -2.19
N HIS A 38 -3.28 0.14 -1.41
CA HIS A 38 -4.51 0.21 -0.64
C HIS A 38 -4.50 1.34 0.40
N SER A 39 -3.36 1.63 1.03
CA SER A 39 -3.24 2.77 1.91
C SER A 39 -3.37 4.11 1.17
N SER A 40 -2.77 4.26 -0.01
CA SER A 40 -2.90 5.50 -0.79
C SER A 40 -4.32 5.69 -1.33
N GLU A 41 -4.98 4.63 -1.77
CA GLU A 41 -6.41 4.69 -2.17
C GLU A 41 -7.31 5.08 -0.99
N LEU A 42 -6.98 4.65 0.23
CA LEU A 42 -7.71 5.05 1.44
C LEU A 42 -7.43 6.51 1.79
N GLU A 43 -6.18 6.96 1.72
CA GLU A 43 -5.81 8.37 1.94
C GLU A 43 -6.49 9.29 0.92
N GLU A 44 -6.47 8.95 -0.37
CA GLU A 44 -7.15 9.72 -1.43
C GLU A 44 -8.67 9.79 -1.18
N LYS A 45 -9.29 8.68 -0.77
CA LYS A 45 -10.72 8.69 -0.41
C LYS A 45 -11.02 9.53 0.83
N LEU A 46 -10.14 9.51 1.84
CA LEU A 46 -10.30 10.34 3.03
C LEU A 46 -10.16 11.83 2.69
N ASP A 47 -9.20 12.18 1.82
CA ASP A 47 -9.01 13.54 1.33
C ASP A 47 -10.20 14.02 0.48
N GLU A 48 -10.76 13.16 -0.37
CA GLU A 48 -11.99 13.44 -1.14
C GLU A 48 -13.23 13.55 -0.26
N MET A 49 -13.28 12.79 0.84
CA MET A 49 -14.42 12.81 1.76
C MET A 49 -14.49 14.10 2.57
N GLY A 50 -13.45 14.94 2.60
CA GLY A 50 -13.50 16.26 3.24
C GLY A 50 -14.25 16.21 4.56
N LEU A 51 -13.88 15.25 5.42
CA LEU A 51 -14.62 14.91 6.63
C LEU A 51 -14.78 16.18 7.46
N ASP A 52 -16.02 16.51 7.79
CA ASP A 52 -16.24 17.51 8.83
C ASP A 52 -15.70 16.97 10.18
N GLU A 53 -15.64 17.84 11.18
CA GLU A 53 -15.02 17.54 12.47
C GLU A 53 -15.64 16.31 13.16
N GLU A 54 -16.94 16.05 12.94
CA GLU A 54 -17.65 14.87 13.46
C GLU A 54 -17.29 13.58 12.71
N GLU A 55 -17.21 13.64 11.38
CA GLU A 55 -16.86 12.47 10.58
C GLU A 55 -15.37 12.07 10.76
N SER A 56 -14.49 13.05 11.04
CA SER A 56 -13.08 12.79 11.35
C SER A 56 -12.89 12.06 12.68
N GLU A 57 -13.66 12.39 13.72
CA GLU A 57 -13.62 11.66 15.00
C GLU A 57 -14.04 10.20 14.81
N THR A 58 -15.10 9.97 14.04
CA THR A 58 -15.61 8.62 13.74
C THR A 58 -14.59 7.78 12.95
N ALA A 59 -13.90 8.38 11.98
CA ALA A 59 -12.85 7.72 11.23
C ALA A 59 -11.65 7.35 12.13
N GLN A 60 -11.28 8.22 13.07
CA GLN A 60 -10.19 8.00 14.03
C GLN A 60 -10.50 6.81 14.95
N GLU A 61 -11.73 6.68 15.43
CA GLU A 61 -12.19 5.58 16.28
C GLU A 61 -12.14 4.23 15.56
N LEU A 62 -12.60 4.18 14.30
CA LEU A 62 -12.52 2.98 13.46
C LEU A 62 -11.07 2.53 13.22
N LEU A 63 -10.17 3.48 12.98
CA LEU A 63 -8.74 3.22 12.79
C LEU A 63 -8.08 2.65 14.06
N ASN A 64 -8.49 3.11 15.24
CA ASN A 64 -8.00 2.61 16.52
C ASN A 64 -8.52 1.19 16.82
N MET A 65 -9.76 0.88 16.45
CA MET A 65 -10.31 -0.47 16.58
C MET A 65 -9.63 -1.48 15.64
N LEU A 66 -9.22 -1.06 14.45
CA LEU A 66 -8.51 -1.92 13.48
C LEU A 66 -7.03 -2.15 13.83
N LYS A 67 -6.44 -1.28 14.65
CA LYS A 67 -5.07 -1.43 15.18
C LYS A 67 -5.01 -2.21 16.50
N GLY A 68 -6.17 -2.64 17.03
CA GLY A 68 -6.29 -3.53 18.18
C GLY A 68 -5.70 -4.91 17.93
#